data_AF-A0A9P5NCV1-F1
#
_entry.id   AF-A0A9P5NCV1-F1
#
_cell.length_a   1.000
_cell.length_b   1.000
_cell.length_c   1.000
_cell.angle_alpha   90.00
_cell.angle_beta   90.00
_cell.angle_gamma   90.00
#
_symmetry.space_group_name_H-M   'P 1'
#
loop_
_entity.id
_entity.type
_entity.pdbx_description
1 polymer ?
#
loop_
_entity_poly.entity_id
_entity_poly.type
_entity_poly.pdbx_seq_one_letter_code
_entity_poly.pdbx_strand_id
1 'polypeptide(L)'
;MTEIPPEAEVIDLTGLSDSSESEGDHEVDEIDGNEELSDVESDDSEIEITLNENTRSQLQKAIATVSESRLRELLSILVESEITIEAALTRELVTLKRGTQDIVPRWEMCANCEEEYDTNTFREDGECIFHRGRLFPQEEGFEDWDEYVHGPMDTLENRKEFPENFHWTCCDKNGTSEGCVKGQHKPAVARKRKRQESPHKEVL
;
A
#
# COMPACT_ATOMS: atom_id res chain seq x y z
N MET A 1 31.72 -18.65 -43.69
CA MET A 1 30.29 -18.33 -43.68
C MET A 1 30.04 -17.51 -42.44
N THR A 2 29.84 -16.24 -42.70
CA THR A 2 29.40 -15.15 -41.81
C THR A 2 28.07 -15.49 -41.15
N GLU A 3 27.87 -15.05 -39.92
CA GLU A 3 26.72 -14.23 -39.54
C GLU A 3 26.93 -13.60 -38.15
N ILE A 4 26.81 -12.27 -38.13
CA ILE A 4 26.91 -11.34 -37.02
C ILE A 4 25.47 -11.02 -36.57
N PRO A 5 25.13 -11.06 -35.26
CA PRO A 5 23.91 -10.44 -34.75
C PRO A 5 24.15 -8.98 -34.34
N PRO A 6 23.10 -8.13 -34.41
CA PRO A 6 23.22 -6.70 -34.68
C PRO A 6 23.47 -5.80 -33.47
N GLU A 7 23.92 -4.60 -33.84
CA GLU A 7 24.47 -3.49 -33.09
C GLU A 7 23.49 -2.89 -32.05
N ALA A 8 24.06 -2.48 -30.91
CA ALA A 8 23.38 -1.69 -29.91
C ALA A 8 23.18 -0.25 -30.41
N GLU A 9 21.94 0.21 -30.44
CA GLU A 9 21.61 1.60 -30.75
C GLU A 9 22.13 2.53 -29.65
N VAL A 10 23.08 3.38 -30.04
CA VAL A 10 23.68 4.42 -29.21
C VAL A 10 22.87 5.69 -29.44
N ILE A 11 22.16 6.16 -28.41
CA ILE A 11 21.38 7.40 -28.49
C ILE A 11 22.33 8.58 -28.22
N ASP A 12 22.53 9.40 -29.25
CA ASP A 12 23.28 10.65 -29.25
C ASP A 12 22.50 11.75 -28.51
N LEU A 13 23.09 12.28 -27.43
CA LEU A 13 22.55 13.36 -26.61
C LEU A 13 23.41 14.62 -26.69
N THR A 14 23.98 14.91 -27.86
CA THR A 14 24.63 16.22 -28.10
C THR A 14 23.64 17.21 -28.69
N GLY A 15 22.87 17.86 -27.83
CA GLY A 15 21.98 18.94 -28.26
C GLY A 15 21.47 19.78 -27.11
N LEU A 16 21.98 21.02 -27.06
CA LEU A 16 21.41 22.21 -26.41
C LEU A 16 21.73 22.35 -24.90
N SER A 17 22.27 23.45 -24.36
CA SER A 17 22.80 24.70 -24.90
C SER A 17 23.65 25.34 -23.79
N ASP A 18 24.82 25.86 -24.13
CA ASP A 18 25.57 26.83 -23.34
C ASP A 18 25.17 28.22 -23.81
N SER A 19 24.82 29.12 -22.87
CA SER A 19 24.88 30.58 -23.02
C SER A 19 24.50 31.23 -21.70
N SER A 20 25.53 31.63 -20.97
CA SER A 20 25.51 32.42 -19.74
C SER A 20 26.03 33.84 -20.05
N GLU A 21 25.16 34.86 -20.00
CA GLU A 21 25.49 36.31 -20.04
C GLU A 21 24.34 37.07 -19.33
N SER A 22 24.45 37.51 -18.07
CA SER A 22 25.10 38.70 -17.48
C SER A 22 24.34 40.04 -17.59
N GLU A 23 24.03 40.60 -16.41
CA GLU A 23 23.96 42.02 -16.01
C GLU A 23 22.82 42.93 -16.51
N GLY A 24 22.21 43.69 -15.58
CA GLY A 24 21.27 44.78 -15.90
C GLY A 24 20.53 45.32 -14.68
N ASP A 25 21.25 46.06 -13.84
CA ASP A 25 20.74 46.87 -12.73
C ASP A 25 20.06 48.15 -13.28
N HIS A 26 18.83 48.47 -12.85
CA HIS A 26 18.34 49.85 -12.88
C HIS A 26 17.18 50.11 -11.90
N GLU A 27 17.41 51.18 -11.13
CA GLU A 27 16.60 51.76 -10.08
C GLU A 27 15.36 52.52 -10.61
N VAL A 28 14.35 52.59 -9.74
CA VAL A 28 13.30 53.62 -9.50
C VAL A 28 12.59 54.27 -10.70
N ASP A 29 11.25 54.26 -10.69
CA ASP A 29 10.49 55.48 -10.38
C ASP A 29 8.97 55.28 -10.32
N GLU A 30 8.38 56.08 -9.44
CA GLU A 30 7.06 56.71 -9.50
C GLU A 30 5.77 55.85 -9.38
N ILE A 31 5.24 55.91 -8.16
CA ILE A 31 3.83 55.76 -7.83
C ILE A 31 3.08 56.96 -8.41
N ASP A 32 2.23 56.73 -9.43
CA ASP A 32 1.15 57.66 -9.76
C ASP A 32 -0.13 56.89 -10.11
N GLY A 33 -1.24 57.42 -9.62
CA GLY A 33 -2.49 56.73 -9.44
C GLY A 33 -3.30 56.51 -10.70
N ASN A 34 -4.11 55.46 -10.66
CA ASN A 34 -5.49 55.50 -11.14
C ASN A 34 -6.21 54.29 -10.53
N GLU A 35 -7.06 54.50 -9.53
CA GLU A 35 -8.04 53.49 -9.12
C GLU A 35 -9.15 53.45 -10.17
N GLU A 36 -8.85 52.84 -11.31
CA GLU A 36 -9.89 52.31 -12.19
C GLU A 36 -10.19 50.89 -11.74
N LEU A 37 -11.40 50.73 -11.19
CA LEU A 37 -12.06 49.45 -11.03
C LEU A 37 -12.08 48.71 -12.37
N SER A 38 -11.09 47.85 -12.58
CA SER A 38 -11.20 46.77 -13.54
C SER A 38 -12.10 45.71 -12.90
N ASP A 39 -13.33 45.62 -13.38
CA ASP A 39 -14.13 44.41 -13.32
C ASP A 39 -13.27 43.25 -13.82
N VAL A 40 -12.62 42.56 -12.88
CA VAL A 40 -12.06 41.23 -13.12
C VAL A 40 -13.25 40.31 -13.24
N GLU A 41 -13.81 40.26 -14.45
CA GLU A 41 -14.50 39.06 -14.90
C GLU A 41 -13.50 37.92 -14.71
N SER A 42 -13.69 37.19 -13.62
CA SER A 42 -13.00 35.95 -13.30
C SER A 42 -13.32 34.99 -14.43
N ASP A 43 -12.49 35.02 -15.46
CA ASP A 43 -12.44 34.06 -16.53
C ASP A 43 -12.22 32.68 -15.89
N ASP A 44 -13.33 31.98 -15.66
CA ASP A 44 -13.42 30.58 -15.25
C ASP A 44 -13.02 29.70 -16.44
N SER A 45 -11.86 29.99 -17.03
CA SER A 45 -11.27 29.15 -18.04
C SER A 45 -10.76 27.90 -17.32
N GLU A 46 -11.53 26.82 -17.47
CA GLU A 46 -11.15 25.48 -17.05
C GLU A 46 -9.68 25.23 -17.42
N ILE A 47 -8.80 25.19 -16.42
CA ILE A 47 -7.38 24.93 -16.65
C ILE A 47 -7.28 23.47 -17.14
N GLU A 48 -7.18 23.28 -18.46
CA GLU A 48 -6.99 21.96 -19.05
C GLU A 48 -5.61 21.41 -18.64
N ILE A 49 -5.62 20.44 -17.72
CA ILE A 49 -4.41 19.76 -17.30
C ILE A 49 -3.95 18.83 -18.44
N THR A 50 -2.87 19.20 -19.12
CA THR A 50 -2.31 18.37 -20.19
C THR A 50 -1.64 17.11 -19.63
N LEU A 51 -1.88 15.96 -20.27
CA LEU A 51 -1.24 14.69 -19.90
C LEU A 51 0.20 14.67 -20.40
N ASN A 52 1.15 14.82 -19.48
CA ASN A 52 2.58 14.88 -19.75
C ASN A 52 3.37 14.26 -18.60
N GLU A 53 4.71 14.25 -18.70
CA GLU A 53 5.56 13.63 -17.67
C GLU A 53 5.46 14.32 -16.31
N ASN A 54 5.32 15.65 -16.30
CA ASN A 54 5.18 16.42 -15.07
C ASN A 54 3.84 16.09 -14.40
N THR A 55 2.73 16.08 -15.14
CA THR A 55 1.42 15.76 -14.56
C THR A 55 1.34 14.30 -14.11
N ARG A 56 2.00 13.37 -14.80
CA ARG A 56 2.16 11.97 -14.32
C ARG A 56 2.94 11.90 -13.01
N SER A 57 4.06 12.62 -12.91
CA SER A 57 4.88 12.65 -11.69
C SER A 57 4.12 13.23 -10.50
N GLN A 58 3.35 14.31 -10.72
CA GLN A 58 2.50 14.88 -9.68
C GLN A 58 1.35 13.93 -9.30
N LEU A 59 0.75 13.24 -10.27
CA LEU A 59 -0.27 12.23 -10.02
C LEU A 59 0.28 11.08 -9.16
N GLN A 60 1.49 10.59 -9.44
CA GLN A 60 2.13 9.55 -8.63
C GLN A 60 2.35 10.01 -7.18
N LYS A 61 2.76 11.26 -6.97
CA LYS A 61 2.88 11.85 -5.63
C LYS A 61 1.53 11.97 -4.93
N ALA A 62 0.48 12.35 -5.66
CA ALA A 62 -0.87 12.42 -5.12
C ALA A 62 -1.37 11.03 -4.69
N ILE A 63 -1.15 9.99 -5.51
CA ILE A 63 -1.49 8.59 -5.18
C ILE A 63 -0.76 8.12 -3.91
N ALA A 64 0.51 8.52 -3.73
CA ALA A 64 1.29 8.12 -2.56
C ALA A 64 0.87 8.81 -1.25
N THR A 65 0.22 9.97 -1.32
CA THR A 65 -0.12 10.78 -0.13
C THR A 65 -1.60 10.80 0.21
N VAL A 66 -2.48 10.46 -0.75
CA VAL A 66 -3.92 10.39 -0.54
C VAL A 66 -4.29 9.21 0.37
N SER A 67 -5.42 9.32 1.10
CA SER A 67 -5.89 8.25 1.97
C SER A 67 -6.37 7.02 1.18
N GLU A 68 -6.19 5.83 1.75
CA GLU A 68 -6.64 4.58 1.13
C GLU A 68 -8.15 4.56 0.88
N SER A 69 -8.95 5.13 1.78
CA SER A 69 -10.41 5.21 1.61
C SER A 69 -10.79 5.99 0.36
N ARG A 70 -10.07 7.09 0.08
CA ARG A 70 -10.29 7.89 -1.12
C ARG A 70 -9.82 7.16 -2.38
N LEU A 71 -8.72 6.42 -2.33
CA LEU A 71 -8.29 5.56 -3.44
C LEU A 71 -9.32 4.49 -3.76
N ARG A 72 -9.87 3.81 -2.74
CA ARG A 72 -10.92 2.79 -2.91
C ARG A 72 -12.19 3.36 -3.55
N GLU A 73 -12.60 4.55 -3.12
CA GLU A 73 -13.74 5.27 -3.71
C GLU A 73 -13.48 5.61 -5.19
N LEU A 74 -12.34 6.22 -5.49
CA LEU A 74 -11.98 6.57 -6.88
C LEU A 74 -11.88 5.35 -7.79
N LEU A 75 -11.27 4.26 -7.31
CA LEU A 75 -11.21 3.00 -8.05
C LEU A 75 -12.60 2.42 -8.31
N SER A 76 -13.52 2.52 -7.34
CA SER A 76 -14.90 2.04 -7.51
C SER A 76 -15.62 2.84 -8.60
N ILE A 77 -15.48 4.17 -8.59
CA ILE A 77 -16.04 5.05 -9.62
C ILE A 77 -15.45 4.70 -11.01
N LEU A 78 -14.13 4.53 -11.09
CA LEU A 78 -13.44 4.19 -12.34
C LEU A 78 -13.83 2.82 -12.90
N VAL A 79 -14.10 1.84 -12.05
CA VAL A 79 -14.62 0.51 -12.46
C VAL A 79 -16.02 0.62 -13.05
N GLU A 80 -16.86 1.49 -12.49
CA GLU A 80 -18.22 1.71 -13.00
C GLU A 80 -18.25 2.47 -14.34
N SER A 81 -17.27 3.36 -14.57
CA SER A 81 -17.21 4.18 -15.79
C SER A 81 -16.39 3.57 -16.93
N GLU A 82 -15.33 2.80 -16.63
CA GLU A 82 -14.33 2.38 -17.61
C GLU A 82 -14.11 0.85 -17.64
N ILE A 83 -14.54 0.21 -18.72
CA ILE A 83 -14.43 -1.25 -18.91
C ILE A 83 -12.98 -1.75 -18.93
N THR A 84 -12.04 -0.92 -19.39
CA THR A 84 -10.62 -1.28 -19.42
C THR A 84 -10.04 -1.40 -18.00
N ILE A 85 -10.49 -0.55 -17.09
CA ILE A 85 -10.11 -0.57 -15.67
C ILE A 85 -10.79 -1.76 -14.98
N GLU A 86 -12.08 -2.01 -15.24
CA GLU A 86 -12.78 -3.20 -14.74
C GLU A 86 -12.06 -4.50 -15.15
N ALA A 87 -11.71 -4.63 -16.43
CA ALA A 87 -11.01 -5.80 -16.95
C ALA A 87 -9.60 -5.96 -16.36
N ALA A 88 -8.86 -4.87 -16.16
CA ALA A 88 -7.54 -4.90 -15.56
C ALA A 88 -7.61 -5.30 -14.08
N LEU A 89 -8.48 -4.65 -13.30
CA LEU A 89 -8.62 -4.92 -11.86
C LEU A 89 -9.19 -6.31 -11.59
N THR A 90 -10.09 -6.81 -12.45
CA THR A 90 -10.59 -8.19 -12.32
C THR A 90 -9.47 -9.22 -12.44
N ARG A 91 -8.45 -8.98 -13.29
CA ARG A 91 -7.29 -9.88 -13.43
C ARG A 91 -6.35 -9.80 -12.24
N GLU A 92 -6.22 -8.62 -11.62
CA GLU A 92 -5.28 -8.39 -10.53
C GLU A 92 -5.85 -8.69 -9.14
N LEU A 93 -7.13 -8.41 -8.89
CA LEU A 93 -7.73 -8.45 -7.56
C LEU A 93 -8.65 -9.65 -7.32
N VAL A 94 -9.03 -10.36 -8.39
CA VAL A 94 -10.01 -11.45 -8.32
C VAL A 94 -9.42 -12.73 -8.90
N THR A 95 -9.80 -13.87 -8.32
CA THR A 95 -9.38 -15.18 -8.78
C THR A 95 -10.51 -16.21 -8.63
N LEU A 96 -10.32 -17.39 -9.23
CA LEU A 96 -11.22 -18.51 -9.07
C LEU A 96 -10.70 -19.46 -8.00
N LYS A 97 -11.55 -19.75 -7.02
CA LYS A 97 -11.22 -20.71 -5.98
C LYS A 97 -11.11 -22.12 -6.57
N ARG A 98 -9.96 -22.76 -6.34
CA ARG A 98 -9.74 -24.15 -6.75
C ARG A 98 -10.77 -25.07 -6.08
N GLY A 99 -11.40 -25.93 -6.87
CA GLY A 99 -12.41 -26.90 -6.41
C GLY A 99 -13.86 -26.43 -6.58
N THR A 100 -14.21 -25.21 -6.18
CA THR A 100 -15.60 -24.70 -6.31
C THR A 100 -15.83 -23.79 -7.52
N GLN A 101 -14.75 -23.24 -8.11
CA GLN A 101 -14.82 -22.23 -9.17
C GLN A 101 -15.56 -20.95 -8.74
N ASP A 102 -15.66 -20.69 -7.43
CA ASP A 102 -16.23 -19.43 -6.93
C ASP A 102 -15.27 -18.28 -7.22
N ILE A 103 -15.84 -17.13 -7.62
CA ILE A 103 -15.12 -15.87 -7.76
C ILE A 103 -14.81 -15.34 -6.35
N VAL A 104 -13.52 -15.16 -6.04
CA VAL A 104 -13.05 -14.72 -4.72
C VAL A 104 -11.95 -13.66 -4.85
N PRO A 105 -11.76 -12.80 -3.83
CA PRO A 105 -10.58 -11.94 -3.74
C PRO A 105 -9.30 -12.77 -3.88
N ARG A 106 -8.36 -12.27 -4.68
CA ARG A 106 -7.05 -12.90 -4.88
C ARG A 106 -6.18 -12.79 -3.64
N TRP A 107 -6.18 -11.63 -3.01
CA TRP A 107 -5.33 -11.31 -1.86
C TRP A 107 -6.16 -11.38 -0.57
N GLU A 108 -5.60 -12.01 0.46
CA GLU A 108 -6.18 -12.08 1.80
C GLU A 108 -5.12 -11.84 2.87
N MET A 109 -5.54 -11.27 4.01
CA MET A 109 -4.69 -11.11 5.19
C MET A 109 -4.79 -12.34 6.10
N CYS A 110 -3.63 -12.83 6.55
CA CYS A 110 -3.56 -13.96 7.46
C CYS A 110 -3.88 -13.55 8.91
N ALA A 111 -4.81 -14.25 9.56
CA ALA A 111 -5.19 -14.04 10.95
C ALA A 111 -4.09 -14.38 11.98
N ASN A 112 -3.03 -15.08 11.55
CA ASN A 112 -1.98 -15.58 12.44
C ASN A 112 -0.69 -14.76 12.33
N CYS A 113 -0.17 -14.59 11.11
CA CYS A 113 1.09 -13.86 10.86
C CYS A 113 0.86 -12.43 10.35
N GLU A 114 -0.39 -12.05 10.07
CA GLU A 114 -0.74 -10.70 9.58
C GLU A 114 -0.09 -10.33 8.22
N GLU A 115 0.38 -11.32 7.46
CA GLU A 115 0.89 -11.13 6.11
C GLU A 115 -0.21 -11.32 5.06
N GLU A 116 -0.10 -10.55 3.97
CA GLU A 116 -0.94 -10.72 2.79
C GLU A 116 -0.49 -11.94 1.98
N TYR A 117 -1.45 -12.75 1.52
CA TYR A 117 -1.17 -13.92 0.69
C TYR A 117 -2.13 -14.04 -0.50
N ASP A 118 -1.59 -14.46 -1.65
CA ASP A 118 -2.37 -14.88 -2.82
C ASP A 118 -3.06 -16.23 -2.53
N THR A 119 -4.39 -16.22 -2.57
CA THR A 119 -5.28 -17.36 -2.33
C THR A 119 -5.27 -18.41 -3.46
N ASN A 120 -4.74 -18.07 -4.64
CA ASN A 120 -4.65 -18.97 -5.79
C ASN A 120 -3.25 -19.59 -5.97
N THR A 121 -2.29 -19.24 -5.12
CA THR A 121 -0.95 -19.85 -5.13
C THR A 121 -0.94 -21.14 -4.32
N PHE A 122 -0.25 -22.16 -4.81
CA PHE A 122 0.00 -23.37 -4.00
C PHE A 122 1.03 -23.02 -2.92
N ARG A 123 0.65 -23.19 -1.66
CA ARG A 123 1.46 -22.83 -0.50
C ARG A 123 2.05 -24.08 0.12
N GLU A 124 3.27 -23.96 0.61
CA GLU A 124 3.93 -25.06 1.28
C GLU A 124 3.44 -25.20 2.72
N ASP A 125 3.42 -26.41 3.25
CA ASP A 125 3.07 -26.62 4.65
C ASP A 125 4.13 -25.97 5.54
N GLY A 126 3.68 -25.10 6.45
CA GLY A 126 4.56 -24.40 7.39
C GLY A 126 5.09 -23.06 6.92
N GLU A 127 4.59 -22.52 5.80
CA GLU A 127 4.92 -21.18 5.30
C GLU A 127 4.46 -20.07 6.25
N CYS A 128 3.33 -20.24 6.94
CA CYS A 128 2.87 -19.27 7.93
C CYS A 128 3.61 -19.49 9.26
N ILE A 129 4.46 -18.53 9.62
CA ILE A 129 5.26 -18.54 10.86
C ILE A 129 4.70 -17.47 11.81
N PHE A 130 4.27 -17.88 13.00
CA PHE A 130 3.61 -16.96 13.94
C PHE A 130 3.78 -17.40 15.41
N HIS A 131 3.49 -16.47 16.31
CA HIS A 131 3.40 -16.74 17.75
C HIS A 131 1.93 -16.96 18.14
N ARG A 132 1.63 -18.03 18.88
CA ARG A 132 0.28 -18.28 19.44
C ARG A 132 0.05 -17.57 20.78
N GLY A 133 1.14 -17.17 21.42
CA GLY A 133 1.14 -16.50 22.72
C GLY A 133 0.77 -15.02 22.60
N ARG A 134 0.88 -14.33 23.73
CA ARG A 134 0.79 -12.86 23.80
C ARG A 134 2.15 -12.32 24.19
N LEU A 135 2.48 -11.10 23.77
CA LEU A 135 3.62 -10.39 24.36
C LEU A 135 3.25 -9.88 25.75
N PHE A 136 4.18 -10.01 26.69
CA PHE A 136 4.13 -9.41 28.02
C PHE A 136 5.45 -8.68 28.31
N PRO A 137 5.44 -7.56 29.06
CA PRO A 137 6.66 -6.85 29.41
C PRO A 137 7.49 -7.68 30.39
N GLN A 138 8.81 -7.63 30.23
CA GLN A 138 9.76 -8.22 31.15
C GLN A 138 10.35 -7.11 32.04
N GLU A 139 10.08 -7.17 33.34
CA GLU A 139 10.50 -6.13 34.31
C GLU A 139 12.01 -5.86 34.27
N GLU A 140 12.83 -6.89 34.03
CA GLU A 140 14.29 -6.77 33.90
C GLU A 140 14.73 -5.88 32.73
N GLY A 141 13.92 -5.74 31.67
CA GLY A 141 14.21 -4.82 30.56
C GLY A 141 13.86 -3.36 30.88
N PHE A 142 13.11 -3.14 31.97
CA PHE A 142 12.55 -1.86 32.38
C PHE A 142 13.10 -1.45 33.77
N GLU A 143 14.41 -1.53 33.96
CA GLU A 143 15.08 -1.41 35.27
C GLU A 143 14.73 -0.12 36.05
N ASP A 144 14.52 1.01 35.36
CA ASP A 144 14.20 2.32 35.96
C ASP A 144 12.73 2.72 35.80
N TRP A 145 11.84 1.78 35.44
CA TRP A 145 10.45 2.12 35.13
C TRP A 145 9.57 2.20 36.37
N ASP A 146 9.13 3.42 36.68
CA ASP A 146 8.08 3.68 37.67
C ASP A 146 6.73 3.90 36.99
N GLU A 147 5.77 2.98 37.18
CA GLU A 147 4.44 3.10 36.57
C GLU A 147 3.63 4.31 37.05
N TYR A 148 3.95 4.89 38.21
CA TYR A 148 3.30 6.12 38.69
C TYR A 148 3.75 7.36 37.90
N VAL A 149 4.97 7.32 37.35
CA VAL A 149 5.57 8.42 36.58
C VAL A 149 5.40 8.19 35.07
N HIS A 150 5.63 6.96 34.62
CA HIS A 150 5.73 6.60 33.20
C HIS A 150 4.47 5.89 32.67
N GLY A 151 3.53 5.52 33.54
CA GLY A 151 2.34 4.75 33.18
C GLY A 151 2.62 3.24 33.07
N PRO A 152 1.66 2.44 32.59
CA PRO A 152 1.79 0.99 32.52
C PRO A 152 2.94 0.58 31.59
N MET A 153 3.69 -0.47 31.96
CA MET A 153 4.74 -1.01 31.06
C MET A 153 4.14 -1.58 29.77
N ASP A 154 2.97 -2.24 29.87
CA ASP A 154 2.32 -2.88 28.74
C ASP A 154 1.46 -1.91 27.92
N THR A 155 2.08 -1.17 27.02
CA THR A 155 1.41 -0.31 26.03
C THR A 155 1.79 -0.68 24.60
N LEU A 156 0.95 -0.31 23.63
CA LEU A 156 1.27 -0.50 22.21
C LEU A 156 2.52 0.31 21.79
N GLU A 157 2.73 1.48 22.40
CA GLU A 157 3.89 2.33 22.16
C GLU A 157 5.17 1.65 22.66
N ASN A 158 5.18 1.19 23.92
CA ASN A 158 6.33 0.48 24.49
C ASN A 158 6.64 -0.82 23.72
N ARG A 159 5.62 -1.58 23.30
CA ARG A 159 5.80 -2.81 22.49
C ARG A 159 6.49 -2.53 21.15
N LYS A 160 6.28 -1.34 20.58
CA LYS A 160 6.87 -0.93 19.30
C LYS A 160 8.27 -0.34 19.50
N GLU A 161 8.47 0.43 20.56
CA GLU A 161 9.73 1.13 20.82
C GLU A 161 10.79 0.23 21.46
N PHE A 162 10.37 -0.69 22.34
CA PHE A 162 11.25 -1.61 23.07
C PHE A 162 10.83 -3.08 22.89
N PRO A 163 10.69 -3.60 21.66
CA PRO A 163 10.20 -4.95 21.41
C PRO A 163 11.04 -6.04 22.09
N GLU A 164 12.33 -5.80 22.31
CA GLU A 164 13.25 -6.70 23.03
C GLU A 164 12.91 -6.87 24.51
N ASN A 165 12.25 -5.89 25.12
CA ASN A 165 11.81 -5.92 26.52
C ASN A 165 10.47 -6.64 26.71
N PHE A 166 9.87 -7.16 25.64
CA PHE A 166 8.65 -7.95 25.70
C PHE A 166 8.92 -9.38 25.29
N HIS A 167 8.32 -10.34 25.98
CA HIS A 167 8.49 -11.77 25.73
C HIS A 167 7.17 -12.42 25.32
N TRP A 168 7.26 -13.41 24.43
CA TRP A 168 6.12 -14.18 23.97
C TRP A 168 5.80 -15.34 24.92
N THR A 169 4.57 -15.42 25.42
CA THR A 169 4.15 -16.52 26.33
C THR A 169 4.19 -17.93 25.72
N CYS A 170 4.38 -18.06 24.40
CA CYS A 170 4.43 -19.36 23.73
C CYS A 170 5.84 -19.96 23.62
N CYS A 171 6.90 -19.16 23.71
CA CYS A 171 8.27 -19.66 23.54
C CYS A 171 9.34 -18.89 24.31
N ASP A 172 8.94 -17.89 25.12
CA ASP A 172 9.80 -17.05 25.94
C ASP A 172 10.92 -16.34 25.16
N LYS A 173 10.72 -16.16 23.85
CA LYS A 173 11.57 -15.30 23.02
C LYS A 173 11.02 -13.89 23.04
N ASN A 174 11.89 -12.92 22.78
CA ASN A 174 11.53 -11.52 22.77
C ASN A 174 10.66 -11.11 21.56
N GLY A 175 10.13 -9.88 21.58
CA GLY A 175 9.24 -9.34 20.56
C GLY A 175 9.84 -9.19 19.17
N THR A 176 11.16 -9.21 19.05
CA THR A 176 11.88 -9.18 17.75
C THR A 176 12.06 -10.57 17.13
N SER A 177 11.71 -11.64 17.83
CA SER A 177 11.88 -13.00 17.35
C SER A 177 10.80 -13.44 16.35
N GLU A 178 11.22 -14.22 15.34
CA GLU A 178 10.30 -14.91 14.45
C GLU A 178 9.36 -15.87 15.20
N GLY A 179 8.17 -16.09 14.61
CA GLY A 179 7.13 -16.97 15.16
C GLY A 179 7.64 -18.37 15.53
N CYS A 180 7.20 -18.88 16.67
CA CYS A 180 7.59 -20.21 17.14
C CYS A 180 6.73 -21.36 16.57
N VAL A 181 5.64 -21.04 15.86
CA VAL A 181 4.72 -22.01 15.26
C VAL A 181 4.74 -21.87 13.75
N LYS A 182 4.92 -23.01 13.07
CA LYS A 182 4.71 -23.13 11.62
C LYS A 182 3.34 -23.72 11.34
N GLY A 183 2.61 -23.17 10.38
CA GLY A 183 1.28 -23.64 10.00
C GLY A 183 0.85 -23.15 8.63
N GLN A 184 -0.46 -23.23 8.37
CA GLN A 184 -1.09 -22.69 7.16
C GLN A 184 -1.68 -21.31 7.44
N HIS A 185 -1.64 -20.43 6.43
CA HIS A 185 -2.33 -19.16 6.50
C HIS A 185 -3.84 -19.38 6.70
N LYS A 186 -4.46 -18.49 7.46
CA LYS A 186 -5.91 -18.51 7.73
C LYS A 186 -6.49 -17.14 7.43
N PRO A 187 -7.64 -17.05 6.75
CA PRO A 187 -8.26 -15.76 6.47
C PRO A 187 -8.66 -15.07 7.78
N ALA A 188 -8.33 -13.78 7.92
CA ALA A 188 -8.75 -12.94 9.04
C ALA A 188 -10.27 -12.85 9.19
N VAL A 189 -11.00 -12.85 8.06
CA VAL A 189 -12.46 -12.80 8.06
C VAL A 189 -13.03 -14.20 7.86
N ALA A 190 -13.75 -14.71 8.86
CA ALA A 190 -14.40 -16.00 8.79
C ALA A 190 -15.54 -15.99 7.73
N ARG A 191 -15.37 -16.76 6.65
CA ARG A 191 -16.44 -16.96 5.66
C ARG A 191 -17.46 -17.95 6.20
N LYS A 192 -18.73 -17.54 6.34
CA LYS A 192 -19.82 -18.45 6.73
C LYS A 192 -19.96 -19.55 5.67
N ARG A 193 -19.69 -20.81 6.04
CA ARG A 193 -19.98 -21.97 5.20
C ARG A 193 -21.50 -22.19 5.18
N LYS A 194 -22.15 -22.05 4.02
CA LYS A 194 -23.51 -22.59 3.85
C LYS A 194 -23.40 -24.12 3.88
N ARG A 195 -24.03 -24.74 4.88
CA ARG A 195 -24.13 -26.20 5.00
C ARG A 195 -24.94 -26.72 3.80
N GLN A 196 -24.31 -27.48 2.91
CA GLN A 196 -25.05 -28.22 1.90
C GLN A 196 -25.79 -29.37 2.62
N GLU A 197 -27.12 -29.30 2.66
CA GLU A 197 -27.94 -30.43 3.07
C GLU A 197 -27.73 -31.56 2.07
N SER A 198 -27.21 -32.68 2.56
CA SER A 198 -27.07 -33.90 1.77
C SER A 198 -28.46 -34.47 1.50
N PRO A 199 -28.80 -34.85 0.26
CA PRO A 199 -30.10 -35.43 -0.02
C PRO A 199 -30.23 -36.77 0.70
N HIS A 200 -31.24 -36.86 1.56
CA HIS A 200 -31.61 -38.06 2.29
C HIS A 200 -31.91 -39.16 1.27
N LYS A 201 -31.11 -40.23 1.26
CA LYS A 201 -31.42 -41.43 0.47
C LYS A 201 -32.64 -42.09 1.11
N GLU A 202 -33.79 -42.04 0.44
CA GLU A 202 -34.90 -42.94 0.70
C GLU A 202 -34.44 -44.36 0.37
N VAL A 203 -34.47 -45.23 1.38
CA VAL A 203 -34.26 -46.66 1.23
C VAL A 203 -35.65 -47.26 0.97
N LEU A 204 -35.78 -47.92 -0.18
CA LEU A 204 -36.91 -48.74 -0.61
C LEU A 204 -37.20 -49.89 0.36
#